data_AF-A0A520IVL4-F1
#
_entry.id   AF-A0A520IVL4-F1
#
_cell.length_a   1.000
_cell.length_b   1.000
_cell.length_c   1.000
_cell.angle_alpha   90.00
_cell.angle_beta   90.00
_cell.angle_gamma   90.00
#
_symmetry.space_group_name_H-M   'P 1'
#
loop_
_entity.id
_entity.type
_entity.pdbx_description
1 polymer ?
#
loop_
_entity_poly.entity_id
_entity_poly.type
_entity_poly.pdbx_seq_one_letter_code
_entity_poly.pdbx_strand_id
1 'polypeptide(L)'
;MKTFLAIAKYISKLCAMDIKAAKAKKEIKVGSEVIVINGVKGDDTLYRVVINQCFKGYIQKRDGEYHRIDGSSIHDLIFARICHFMQN
;
A
#
# COMPACT_ATOMS: atom_id res chain seq x y z
N MET A 1 30.22 27.87 22.19
CA MET A 1 29.81 26.46 22.00
C MET A 1 28.30 26.20 21.94
N LYS A 2 27.41 27.19 22.16
CA LYS A 2 25.94 27.00 22.12
C LYS A 2 25.32 27.16 20.72
N THR A 3 25.98 27.88 19.81
CA THR A 3 25.49 28.17 18.45
C THR A 3 25.53 26.96 17.51
N PHE A 4 26.58 26.14 17.59
CA PHE A 4 26.68 24.90 16.80
C PHE A 4 25.58 23.89 17.13
N LEU A 5 25.21 23.77 18.42
CA LEU A 5 24.15 22.87 18.87
C LEU A 5 22.77 23.29 18.34
N ALA A 6 22.53 24.59 18.22
CA ALA A 6 21.28 25.13 17.70
C ALA A 6 21.12 24.86 16.20
N ILE A 7 22.18 25.03 15.42
CA ILE A 7 22.18 24.76 13.97
C ILE A 7 21.99 23.25 13.71
N ALA A 8 22.65 22.38 14.47
CA ALA A 8 22.46 20.93 14.36
C ALA A 8 21.02 20.49 14.65
N LYS A 9 20.35 21.10 15.65
CA LYS A 9 18.92 20.89 15.93
C LYS A 9 18.01 21.41 14.81
N TYR A 10 18.40 22.50 14.16
CA TYR A 10 17.62 23.09 13.08
C TYR A 10 17.72 22.27 11.79
N ILE A 11 18.93 21.78 11.46
CA ILE A 11 19.17 20.90 10.31
C ILE A 11 18.46 19.56 10.52
N SER A 12 18.51 18.95 11.70
CA SER A 12 17.77 17.71 11.99
C SER A 12 16.24 17.89 11.92
N LYS A 13 15.72 19.11 12.14
CA LYS A 13 14.30 19.45 11.96
C LYS A 13 13.91 19.69 10.49
N LEU A 14 14.83 20.20 9.67
CA LEU A 14 14.69 20.36 8.21
C LEU A 14 14.90 19.03 7.46
N CYS A 15 15.79 18.18 7.96
CA CYS A 15 16.04 16.81 7.53
C CYS A 15 15.13 15.81 8.26
N ALA A 16 14.06 16.28 8.92
CA ALA A 16 12.89 15.47 9.17
C ALA A 16 12.32 15.09 7.79
N MET A 17 12.97 14.11 7.16
CA MET A 17 12.38 13.24 6.18
C MET A 17 11.01 12.90 6.73
N ASP A 18 9.97 13.47 6.13
CA ASP A 18 8.76 12.74 5.91
C ASP A 18 9.21 11.49 5.12
N ILE A 19 9.70 10.48 5.84
CA ILE A 19 9.54 9.10 5.43
C ILE A 19 8.03 8.97 5.38
N LYS A 20 7.42 9.42 4.27
CA LYS A 20 6.03 9.15 3.94
C LYS A 20 6.02 7.65 3.87
N ALA A 21 5.63 7.03 4.98
CA ALA A 21 5.78 5.62 5.24
C ALA A 21 5.36 4.90 3.96
N ALA A 22 6.29 4.12 3.39
CA ALA A 22 5.96 3.27 2.26
C ALA A 22 4.74 2.47 2.70
N LYS A 23 3.58 2.77 2.10
CA LYS A 23 2.33 2.17 2.57
C LYS A 23 2.45 0.67 2.53
N ALA A 24 1.81 0.02 3.50
CA ALA A 24 1.88 -1.42 3.70
C ALA A 24 1.84 -2.17 2.36
N LYS A 25 2.95 -2.81 2.02
CA LYS A 25 3.06 -3.76 0.91
C LYS A 25 2.73 -5.12 1.50
N LYS A 26 1.64 -5.73 1.03
CA LYS A 26 1.32 -7.12 1.32
C LYS A 26 1.58 -7.95 0.06
N GLU A 27 2.36 -9.02 0.22
CA GLU A 27 2.65 -9.96 -0.85
C GLU A 27 2.03 -11.31 -0.47
N ILE A 28 1.22 -11.86 -1.38
CA ILE A 28 0.47 -13.09 -1.19
C ILE A 28 0.84 -14.03 -2.32
N LYS A 29 1.34 -15.21 -1.97
CA LYS A 29 1.58 -16.29 -2.93
C LYS A 29 0.37 -17.20 -2.99
N VAL A 30 -0.22 -17.33 -4.18
CA VAL A 30 -1.40 -18.16 -4.43
C VAL A 30 -1.07 -19.18 -5.51
N GLY A 31 -0.75 -20.41 -5.12
CA GLY A 31 -0.31 -21.44 -6.07
C GLY A 31 0.98 -21.00 -6.80
N SER A 32 0.90 -20.91 -8.13
CA SER A 32 1.98 -20.39 -8.99
C SER A 32 1.95 -18.87 -9.17
N GLU A 33 0.89 -18.19 -8.73
CA GLU A 33 0.72 -16.75 -8.90
C GLU A 33 1.25 -15.97 -7.69
N VAL A 34 1.85 -14.81 -7.95
CA VAL A 34 2.28 -13.86 -6.92
C VAL A 34 1.43 -12.61 -7.02
N ILE A 35 0.69 -12.32 -5.95
CA ILE A 35 -0.19 -11.17 -5.83
C ILE A 35 0.48 -10.16 -4.90
N VAL A 36 0.68 -8.94 -5.38
CA VAL A 36 1.22 -7.83 -4.62
C VAL A 36 0.14 -6.77 -4.46
N ILE A 37 -0.19 -6.45 -3.22
CA ILE A 37 -1.14 -5.42 -2.82
C ILE A 37 -0.35 -4.28 -2.20
N ASN A 38 -0.39 -3.10 -2.83
CA ASN A 38 0.30 -1.91 -2.35
C ASN A 38 -0.73 -0.83 -1.98
N GLY A 39 -0.63 -0.24 -0.79
CA GLY A 39 -1.45 0.94 -0.49
C GLY A 39 -1.08 2.14 -1.35
N VAL A 40 -2.07 2.93 -1.77
CA VAL A 40 -1.86 4.12 -2.61
C VAL A 40 -1.54 5.34 -1.75
N LYS A 41 -0.46 6.06 -2.07
CA LYS A 41 -0.05 7.25 -1.31
C LYS A 41 -1.16 8.31 -1.33
N GLY A 42 -1.56 8.78 -0.15
CA GLY A 42 -2.65 9.75 0.00
C GLY A 42 -4.03 9.15 0.26
N ASP A 43 -4.23 7.83 0.05
CA ASP A 43 -5.53 7.18 0.31
C ASP A 43 -5.38 5.84 1.04
N ASP A 44 -5.80 5.79 2.30
CA ASP A 44 -5.64 4.62 3.18
C ASP A 44 -6.62 3.50 2.86
N THR A 45 -7.66 3.81 2.11
CA THR A 45 -8.69 2.86 1.68
C THR A 45 -8.36 2.21 0.35
N LEU A 46 -7.46 2.81 -0.44
CA LEU A 46 -7.17 2.39 -1.80
C LEU A 46 -5.90 1.54 -1.88
N TYR A 47 -6.02 0.40 -2.54
CA TYR A 47 -4.91 -0.53 -2.76
C TYR A 47 -4.77 -0.88 -4.23
N ARG A 48 -3.53 -0.84 -4.71
CA ARG A 48 -3.10 -1.26 -6.03
C ARG A 48 -2.80 -2.75 -6.04
N VAL A 49 -3.44 -3.49 -6.94
CA VAL A 49 -3.25 -4.94 -7.11
C VAL A 49 -2.42 -5.23 -8.35
N VAL A 50 -1.35 -5.99 -8.14
CA VAL A 50 -0.45 -6.48 -9.19
C VAL A 50 -0.39 -7.99 -9.07
N ILE A 51 -0.62 -8.71 -10.16
CA ILE A 51 -0.56 -10.17 -10.22
C ILE A 51 0.53 -10.55 -11.22
N ASN A 52 1.50 -11.37 -10.81
CA ASN A 52 2.64 -11.77 -11.63
C ASN A 52 3.35 -10.57 -12.27
N GLN A 53 3.58 -9.52 -11.46
CA GLN A 53 4.17 -8.25 -11.89
C GLN A 53 3.34 -7.43 -12.91
N CYS A 54 2.16 -7.92 -13.30
CA CYS A 54 1.22 -7.21 -14.17
C CYS A 54 0.17 -6.47 -13.33
N PHE A 55 -0.02 -5.17 -13.61
CA PHE A 55 -1.05 -4.38 -12.95
C PHE A 55 -2.45 -4.82 -13.40
N LYS A 56 -3.33 -5.09 -12.43
CA LYS A 56 -4.70 -5.57 -12.69
C LYS A 56 -5.79 -4.59 -12.26
N GLY A 57 -5.45 -3.57 -11.48
CA GLY A 57 -6.36 -2.53 -11.07
C GLY A 57 -6.27 -2.21 -9.58
N TYR A 58 -7.36 -1.68 -9.06
CA TYR A 58 -7.45 -1.20 -7.69
C TYR A 58 -8.60 -1.88 -6.94
N ILE A 59 -8.38 -2.06 -5.65
CA ILE A 59 -9.41 -2.43 -4.68
C ILE A 59 -9.51 -1.32 -3.65
N GLN A 60 -10.73 -1.05 -3.19
CA GLN A 60 -10.99 -0.05 -2.15
C GLN A 60 -11.67 -0.69 -0.95
N LYS A 61 -11.24 -0.33 0.25
CA LYS A 61 -11.90 -0.70 1.49
C LYS A 61 -13.00 0.31 1.81
N ARG A 62 -14.26 -0.13 1.92
CA ARG A 62 -15.41 0.69 2.32
C ARG A 62 -16.17 -0.07 3.40
N ASP A 63 -16.47 0.59 4.50
CA ASP A 63 -17.25 0.02 5.62
C ASP A 63 -16.75 -1.35 6.13
N GLY A 64 -15.43 -1.58 6.05
CA GLY A 64 -14.80 -2.84 6.48
C GLY A 64 -14.72 -3.92 5.40
N GLU A 65 -15.41 -3.72 4.27
CA GLU A 65 -15.42 -4.63 3.12
C GLU A 65 -14.49 -4.14 2.01
N TYR A 66 -14.06 -5.05 1.14
CA TYR A 66 -13.22 -4.75 -0.01
C TYR A 66 -14.08 -4.78 -1.28
N HIS A 67 -13.94 -3.76 -2.12
CA HIS A 67 -14.63 -3.64 -3.39
C HIS A 67 -13.62 -3.45 -4.52
N ARG A 68 -13.92 -3.99 -5.70
CA ARG A 68 -13.16 -3.70 -6.92
C ARG A 68 -13.58 -2.34 -7.44
N ILE A 69 -12.62 -1.57 -7.94
CA ILE A 69 -12.92 -0.34 -8.69
C ILE A 69 -13.20 -0.71 -10.14
N ASP A 70 -14.12 0.02 -10.76
CA ASP A 70 -14.47 -0.13 -12.17
C ASP A 70 -13.23 -0.05 -13.08
N GLY A 71 -13.19 -0.93 -14.08
CA GLY A 71 -12.04 -1.12 -14.96
C GLY A 71 -10.94 -2.04 -14.42
N SER A 72 -11.11 -2.62 -13.23
CA SER A 72 -10.19 -3.64 -12.73
C SER A 72 -10.39 -4.99 -13.41
N SER A 73 -9.31 -5.56 -13.94
CA SER A 73 -9.27 -6.89 -14.60
C SER A 73 -8.94 -8.03 -13.62
N ILE A 74 -9.19 -7.83 -12.33
CA ILE A 74 -8.96 -8.87 -11.30
C ILE A 74 -10.07 -9.92 -11.41
N HIS A 75 -9.66 -11.16 -11.68
CA HIS A 75 -10.55 -12.31 -11.74
C HIS A 75 -11.26 -12.56 -10.40
N ASP A 76 -12.54 -12.95 -10.43
CA ASP A 76 -13.40 -13.10 -9.25
C ASP A 76 -12.80 -13.99 -8.16
N LEU A 77 -12.29 -15.17 -8.55
CA LEU A 77 -11.64 -16.11 -7.62
C LEU A 77 -10.41 -15.51 -6.91
N ILE A 78 -9.60 -14.73 -7.64
CA ILE A 78 -8.44 -14.07 -7.07
C ILE A 78 -8.86 -12.94 -6.14
N PHE A 79 -9.88 -12.19 -6.54
CA PHE A 79 -10.45 -11.15 -5.71
C PHE A 79 -11.00 -11.69 -4.38
N ALA A 80 -11.79 -12.78 -4.41
CA ALA A 80 -12.30 -13.43 -3.20
C ALA A 80 -11.16 -13.87 -2.27
N ARG A 81 -10.09 -14.42 -2.83
CA ARG A 81 -8.92 -14.85 -2.06
C ARG A 81 -8.14 -13.67 -1.46
N ILE A 82 -8.02 -12.55 -2.19
CA ILE A 82 -7.45 -11.31 -1.66
C ILE A 82 -8.28 -10.80 -0.48
N CYS A 83 -9.61 -10.77 -0.61
CA CYS A 83 -10.50 -10.31 0.47
C CYS A 83 -10.31 -11.15 1.74
N HIS A 84 -10.30 -12.49 1.60
CA HIS A 84 -10.06 -13.41 2.71
C HIS A 84 -8.70 -13.16 3.40
N PHE A 85 -7.63 -12.95 2.62
CA PHE A 85 -6.29 -12.64 3.15
C PHE A 85 -6.17 -11.26 3.79
N MET A 86 -7.01 -10.31 3.39
CA MET A 86 -6.97 -8.94 3.91
C MET A 86 -7.82 -8.76 5.17
N GLN A 87 -8.77 -9.67 5.41
CA GLN A 87 -9.60 -9.72 6.61
C GLN A 87 -8.93 -10.46 7.78
N ASN A 88 -8.04 -11.41 7.50
CA ASN A 88 -7.18 -12.09 8.49
C ASN A 88 -5.90 -11.29 8.78
#